data_AF-A0A318Y7P4-F1
#
_entry.id   AF-A0A318Y7P4-F1
#
_cell.length_a   1.000
_cell.length_b   1.000
_cell.length_c   1.000
_cell.angle_alpha   90.00
_cell.angle_beta   90.00
_cell.angle_gamma   90.00
#
_symmetry.space_group_name_H-M   'P 1'
#
loop_
_entity.id
_entity.type
_entity.pdbx_description
1 polymer ?
#
loop_
_entity_poly.entity_id
_entity_poly.type
_entity_poly.pdbx_seq_one_letter_code
_entity_poly.pdbx_strand_id
1 'polypeptide(L)'
;MPHDGWRTLLPFIIGTYKNGHAEVKQESLVVWYRTTPGSACGTEVVADRIFYYAFLTEYATPEVTIGSTTQKGTWRNQPASGKGIYHGSAPFDGARGDVEVTLWRERNRILILRGKGISLSCSIGVQNWNACVGRNQSPS
;
A
#
# COMPACT_ATOMS: atom_id res chain seq x y z
N MET A 1 -16.05 -1.88 -0.22
CA MET A 1 -14.75 -2.59 -0.14
C MET A 1 -14.40 -2.72 1.33
N PRO A 2 -14.05 -3.91 1.83
CA PRO A 2 -13.75 -4.06 3.25
C PRO A 2 -12.42 -3.37 3.58
N HIS A 3 -12.44 -2.53 4.61
CA HIS A 3 -11.25 -1.83 5.14
C HIS A 3 -10.39 -2.73 6.06
N ASP A 4 -10.71 -4.02 6.12
CA ASP A 4 -10.12 -5.00 7.04
C ASP A 4 -8.66 -5.31 6.73
N GLY A 5 -8.15 -4.94 5.55
CA GLY A 5 -6.73 -5.00 5.21
C GLY A 5 -5.84 -4.27 6.22
N TRP A 6 -6.31 -3.16 6.82
CA TRP A 6 -5.56 -2.48 7.89
C TRP A 6 -5.35 -3.33 9.14
N ARG A 7 -6.16 -4.38 9.34
CA ARG A 7 -6.03 -5.29 10.49
C ARG A 7 -4.94 -6.34 10.31
N THR A 8 -4.37 -6.49 9.11
CA THR A 8 -3.40 -7.56 8.79
C THR A 8 -2.16 -7.53 9.69
N LEU A 9 -1.71 -6.34 10.09
CA LEU A 9 -0.50 -6.19 10.92
C LEU A 9 -0.77 -6.28 12.43
N LEU A 10 -2.04 -6.27 12.85
CA LEU A 10 -2.39 -6.24 14.28
C LEU A 10 -1.83 -7.44 15.06
N PRO A 11 -1.88 -8.70 14.57
CA PRO A 11 -1.31 -9.82 15.31
C PRO A 11 0.18 -9.63 15.65
N PHE A 12 0.96 -9.14 14.69
CA PHE A 12 2.39 -8.89 14.90
C PHE A 12 2.64 -7.73 15.86
N ILE A 13 1.96 -6.60 15.68
CA ILE A 13 2.13 -5.41 16.53
C ILE A 13 1.72 -5.73 17.98
N ILE A 14 0.57 -6.39 18.16
CA ILE A 14 0.07 -6.78 19.48
C ILE A 14 1.01 -7.79 20.14
N GLY A 15 1.49 -8.80 19.40
CA GLY A 15 2.44 -9.79 19.92
C GLY A 15 3.75 -9.14 20.36
N THR A 16 4.30 -8.25 19.54
CA THR A 16 5.54 -7.52 19.85
C THR A 16 5.38 -6.65 21.09
N TYR A 17 4.26 -5.91 21.21
CA TYR A 17 3.96 -5.10 22.39
C TYR A 17 3.86 -5.95 23.67
N LYS A 18 3.18 -7.10 23.61
CA LYS A 18 2.95 -7.95 24.79
C LYS A 18 4.18 -8.74 25.23
N ASN A 19 4.99 -9.21 24.27
CA ASN A 19 6.03 -10.21 24.53
C ASN A 19 7.46 -9.73 24.22
N GLY A 20 7.61 -8.49 23.74
CA GLY A 20 8.89 -7.95 23.27
C GLY A 20 9.37 -8.53 21.93
N HIS A 21 8.71 -9.56 21.41
CA HIS A 21 9.01 -10.21 20.14
C HIS A 21 7.74 -10.82 19.51
N ALA A 22 7.71 -10.91 18.19
CA ALA A 22 6.71 -11.66 17.44
C ALA A 22 7.36 -12.26 16.18
N GLU A 23 6.94 -13.46 15.82
CA GLU A 23 7.48 -14.17 14.66
C GLU A 23 6.84 -13.70 13.36
N VAL A 24 7.64 -13.64 12.29
CA VAL A 24 7.16 -13.37 10.93
C VAL A 24 6.75 -14.69 10.29
N LYS A 25 5.44 -14.98 10.26
CA LYS A 25 4.94 -16.24 9.67
C LYS A 25 4.66 -16.12 8.17
N GLN A 26 4.27 -14.94 7.71
CA GLN A 26 3.90 -14.68 6.32
C GLN A 26 4.30 -13.27 5.95
N GLU A 27 4.87 -13.10 4.76
CA GLU A 27 5.05 -11.78 4.19
C GLU A 27 3.68 -11.23 3.78
N SER A 28 3.45 -9.94 4.00
CA SER A 28 2.16 -9.33 3.66
C SER A 28 2.32 -7.93 3.11
N LEU A 29 1.39 -7.54 2.25
CA LEU A 29 1.30 -6.23 1.64
C LEU A 29 -0.11 -5.69 1.89
N VAL A 30 -0.18 -4.50 2.49
CA VAL A 30 -1.42 -3.74 2.67
C VAL A 30 -1.28 -2.43 1.92
N VAL A 31 -2.24 -2.12 1.05
CA VAL A 31 -2.21 -0.93 0.19
C VAL A 31 -3.46 -0.11 0.44
N TRP A 32 -3.32 1.22 0.51
CA TRP A 32 -4.45 2.13 0.57
C TRP A 32 -4.20 3.46 -0.13
N TYR A 33 -5.27 4.02 -0.70
CA TYR A 33 -5.25 5.28 -1.45
C TYR A 33 -6.68 5.74 -1.76
N ARG A 34 -6.82 6.96 -2.28
CA ARG A 34 -8.09 7.45 -2.85
C ARG A 34 -8.15 7.11 -4.33
N THR A 35 -9.33 6.77 -4.82
CA THR A 35 -9.55 6.51 -6.25
C THR A 35 -9.78 7.77 -7.07
N THR A 36 -9.64 8.95 -6.44
CA THR A 36 -9.90 10.24 -7.06
C THR A 36 -8.84 11.23 -6.59
N PRO A 37 -8.09 11.88 -7.50
CA PRO A 37 -7.10 12.90 -7.16
C PRO A 37 -7.72 14.05 -6.37
N GLY A 38 -6.94 14.70 -5.52
CA GLY A 38 -7.42 15.81 -4.68
C GLY A 38 -7.98 16.96 -5.50
N SER A 39 -7.30 17.30 -6.60
CA SER A 39 -7.66 18.39 -7.52
C SER A 39 -8.88 18.11 -8.40
N ALA A 40 -9.36 16.86 -8.47
CA ALA A 40 -10.45 16.48 -9.38
C ALA A 40 -11.81 17.04 -8.96
N CYS A 41 -12.05 17.17 -7.65
CA CYS A 41 -13.36 17.46 -7.08
C CYS A 41 -13.34 18.59 -6.03
N GLY A 42 -12.29 19.42 -6.01
CA GLY A 42 -12.15 20.53 -5.07
C GLY A 42 -10.83 20.51 -4.29
N THR A 43 -10.90 20.70 -2.97
CA THR A 43 -9.71 20.87 -2.11
C THR A 43 -9.02 19.54 -1.81
N GLU A 44 -7.70 19.51 -1.93
CA GLU A 44 -6.88 18.39 -1.47
C GLU A 44 -6.66 18.45 0.05
N VAL A 45 -7.14 17.43 0.77
CA VAL A 45 -6.96 17.28 2.24
C VAL A 45 -5.96 16.18 2.58
N VAL A 46 -5.77 15.21 1.68
CA VAL A 46 -4.83 14.10 1.86
C VAL A 46 -3.97 14.02 0.61
N ALA A 47 -2.68 13.68 0.73
CA ALA A 47 -1.78 13.64 -0.43
C ALA A 47 -2.24 12.64 -1.51
N ASP A 48 -2.06 12.99 -2.77
CA ASP A 48 -2.23 12.10 -3.94
C ASP A 48 -1.09 11.07 -4.04
N ARG A 49 -1.19 10.02 -3.21
CA ARG A 49 -0.18 8.94 -3.11
C ARG A 49 -0.84 7.58 -2.88
N ILE A 50 -0.21 6.54 -3.43
CA ILE A 50 -0.44 5.14 -3.08
C ILE A 50 0.39 4.82 -1.85
N PHE A 51 -0.27 4.59 -0.71
CA PHE A 51 0.40 4.22 0.53
C PHE A 51 0.39 2.71 0.70
N TYR A 52 1.43 2.20 1.35
CA TYR A 52 1.52 0.79 1.66
C TYR A 52 2.30 0.51 2.93
N TYR A 53 1.93 -0.60 3.57
CA TYR A 53 2.73 -1.30 4.55
C TYR A 53 3.10 -2.65 3.99
N ALA A 54 4.34 -3.07 4.22
CA ALA A 54 4.77 -4.42 3.93
C ALA A 54 5.39 -5.04 5.17
N PHE A 55 4.95 -6.25 5.53
CA PHE A 55 5.61 -7.03 6.56
C PHE A 55 6.51 -8.03 5.86
N LEU A 56 7.82 -7.89 6.04
CA LEU A 56 8.82 -8.59 5.24
C LEU A 56 9.83 -9.34 6.13
N THR A 57 10.25 -10.52 5.67
CA THR A 57 11.34 -11.29 6.28
C THR A 57 12.72 -10.83 5.79
N GLU A 58 12.75 -10.10 4.68
CA GLU A 58 13.93 -9.51 4.05
C GLU A 58 13.51 -8.32 3.17
N TYR A 59 14.43 -7.37 2.94
CA TYR A 59 14.18 -6.21 2.08
C TYR A 59 13.56 -6.60 0.72
N ALA A 60 12.59 -5.80 0.28
CA ALA A 60 12.00 -5.86 -1.04
C ALA A 60 11.80 -4.45 -1.58
N THR A 61 11.90 -4.30 -2.90
CA THR A 61 11.70 -3.03 -3.60
C THR A 61 10.24 -2.89 -4.02
N PRO A 62 9.54 -1.84 -3.57
CA PRO A 62 8.18 -1.55 -4.00
C PRO A 62 8.18 -0.85 -5.36
N GLU A 63 7.27 -1.27 -6.22
CA GLU A 63 6.97 -0.66 -7.51
C GLU A 63 5.46 -0.49 -7.62
N VAL A 64 5.02 0.65 -8.18
CA VAL A 64 3.60 0.97 -8.29
C VAL A 64 3.28 1.34 -9.72
N THR A 65 2.38 0.59 -10.34
CA THR A 65 1.87 0.90 -11.67
C THR A 65 0.45 1.44 -11.56
N ILE A 66 0.19 2.57 -12.21
CA ILE A 66 -1.13 3.21 -12.31
C ILE A 66 -1.45 3.37 -13.80
N GLY A 67 -2.41 2.59 -14.29
CA GLY A 67 -2.67 2.46 -15.72
C GLY A 67 -1.44 1.96 -16.46
N SER A 68 -0.89 2.78 -17.34
CA SER A 68 0.35 2.48 -18.10
C SER A 68 1.61 3.10 -17.50
N THR A 69 1.51 3.85 -16.39
CA THR A 69 2.64 4.56 -15.78
C THR A 69 3.17 3.80 -14.58
N THR A 70 4.45 3.46 -14.61
CA THR A 70 5.15 2.85 -13.48
C THR A 70 5.91 3.91 -12.70
N GLN A 71 5.71 3.90 -11.38
CA GLN A 71 6.31 4.80 -10.43
C GLN A 71 7.19 4.01 -9.47
N LYS A 72 8.33 4.60 -9.14
CA LYS A 72 9.24 4.05 -8.14
C LYS A 72 8.61 4.19 -6.75
N GLY A 73 8.36 3.07 -6.08
CA GLY A 73 7.98 3.07 -4.68
C GLY A 73 9.16 3.44 -3.79
N THR A 74 8.87 4.07 -2.65
CA THR A 74 9.87 4.41 -1.62
C THR A 74 9.48 3.85 -0.27
N TRP A 75 10.47 3.55 0.57
CA TRP A 75 10.28 3.29 1.99
C TRP A 75 10.56 4.55 2.80
N ARG A 76 9.57 5.00 3.58
CA ARG A 76 9.72 6.09 4.56
C ARG A 76 10.23 5.57 5.90
N ASN A 77 9.71 4.43 6.34
CA ASN A 77 10.14 3.77 7.57
C ASN A 77 10.50 2.32 7.27
N GLN A 78 11.60 1.86 7.86
CA GLN A 78 12.15 0.54 7.68
C GLN A 78 12.59 -0.01 9.04
N PRO A 79 12.44 -1.31 9.31
CA PRO A 79 12.94 -1.92 10.52
C PRO A 79 14.47 -1.94 10.52
N ALA A 80 15.10 -1.60 11.64
CA ALA A 80 16.56 -1.57 11.77
C ALA A 80 17.22 -2.94 11.49
N SER A 81 16.51 -4.03 11.77
CA SER A 81 16.95 -5.40 11.52
C SER A 81 16.82 -5.85 10.06
N GLY A 82 16.19 -5.04 9.19
CA GLY A 82 15.78 -5.45 7.84
C GLY A 82 14.57 -6.41 7.81
N LYS A 83 14.06 -6.83 8.98
CA LYS A 83 12.90 -7.72 9.12
C LYS A 83 11.81 -7.03 9.91
N GLY A 84 10.59 -7.00 9.39
CA GLY A 84 9.46 -6.38 10.07
C GLY A 84 8.60 -5.52 9.17
N ILE A 85 7.98 -4.50 9.75
CA ILE A 85 7.05 -3.62 9.05
C ILE A 85 7.80 -2.49 8.37
N TYR A 86 7.66 -2.43 7.05
CA TYR A 86 8.04 -1.33 6.20
C TYR A 86 6.83 -0.44 5.93
N HIS A 87 7.03 0.87 5.92
CA HIS A 87 6.02 1.85 5.52
C HIS A 87 6.54 2.69 4.37
N GLY A 88 5.73 2.84 3.32
CA GLY A 88 6.15 3.51 2.11
C GLY A 88 5.00 4.10 1.32
N SER A 89 5.38 4.77 0.22
CA SER A 89 4.43 5.26 -0.76
C SER A 89 5.06 5.54 -2.11
N ALA A 90 4.22 5.62 -3.14
CA ALA A 90 4.49 6.21 -4.44
C ALA A 90 3.47 7.33 -4.71
N PRO A 91 3.84 8.43 -5.40
CA PRO A 91 2.87 9.47 -5.74
C PRO A 91 1.84 8.99 -6.78
N PHE A 92 0.85 9.82 -7.12
CA PHE A 92 0.06 9.60 -8.33
C PHE A 92 0.75 10.20 -9.55
N ASP A 93 1.44 11.34 -9.39
CA ASP A 93 2.10 12.09 -10.47
C ASP A 93 1.21 12.29 -11.70
N GLY A 94 -0.09 12.53 -11.47
CA GLY A 94 -1.09 12.72 -12.52
C GLY A 94 -1.56 11.44 -13.21
N ALA A 95 -0.95 10.28 -12.91
CA ALA A 95 -1.32 8.98 -13.47
C ALA A 95 -2.72 8.53 -13.04
N ARG A 96 -3.37 7.75 -13.91
CA ARG A 96 -4.77 7.29 -13.77
C ARG A 96 -4.93 5.89 -14.35
N GLY A 97 -6.00 5.23 -13.97
CA GLY A 97 -6.28 3.84 -14.35
C GLY A 97 -6.00 2.86 -13.22
N ASP A 98 -6.03 1.57 -13.55
CA ASP A 98 -5.91 0.48 -12.58
C ASP A 98 -4.59 0.52 -11.83
N VAL A 99 -4.64 0.18 -10.53
CA VAL A 99 -3.48 0.23 -9.65
C VAL A 99 -2.96 -1.19 -9.41
N GLU A 100 -1.66 -1.39 -9.63
CA GLU A 100 -0.93 -2.60 -9.26
C GLU A 100 0.27 -2.20 -8.40
N VAL A 101 0.37 -2.77 -7.19
CA VAL A 101 1.52 -2.61 -6.30
C VAL A 101 2.27 -3.93 -6.24
N THR A 102 3.55 -3.87 -6.57
CA THR A 102 4.41 -5.05 -6.67
C THR A 102 5.59 -4.91 -5.72
N LEU A 103 5.88 -5.99 -5.01
CA LEU A 103 7.11 -6.13 -4.23
C LEU A 103 8.07 -7.06 -4.98
N TRP A 104 9.29 -6.56 -5.19
CA TRP A 104 10.35 -7.23 -5.89
C TRP A 104 11.49 -7.59 -4.93
N ARG A 105 11.94 -8.84 -4.98
CA ARG A 105 13.21 -9.25 -4.37
C ARG A 105 14.10 -9.74 -5.50
N GLU A 106 15.19 -9.00 -5.72
CA GLU A 106 16.06 -9.16 -6.90
C GLU A 106 15.26 -8.98 -8.21
N ARG A 107 14.93 -10.10 -8.90
CA ARG A 107 14.12 -10.13 -10.12
C ARG A 107 12.83 -10.92 -9.96
N ASN A 108 12.56 -11.41 -8.75
CA ASN A 108 11.39 -12.20 -8.44
C ASN A 108 10.30 -11.32 -7.84
N ARG A 109 9.09 -11.46 -8.38
CA ARG A 109 7.89 -10.85 -7.82
C ARG A 109 7.43 -11.67 -6.64
N ILE A 110 7.60 -11.15 -5.42
CA ILE A 110 7.23 -11.87 -4.20
C ILE A 110 5.77 -11.66 -3.80
N LEU A 111 5.23 -10.46 -4.03
CA LEU A 111 3.85 -10.09 -3.76
C LEU A 111 3.35 -9.11 -4.80
N ILE A 112 2.07 -9.23 -5.12
CA ILE A 112 1.36 -8.37 -6.07
C ILE A 112 -0.02 -8.06 -5.51
N LEU A 113 -0.45 -6.81 -5.58
CA LEU A 113 -1.78 -6.40 -5.17
C LEU A 113 -2.39 -5.50 -6.24
N ARG A 114 -3.54 -5.92 -6.77
CA ARG A 114 -4.35 -5.14 -7.70
C ARG A 114 -5.48 -4.46 -6.95
N GLY A 115 -5.64 -3.17 -7.16
CA GLY A 115 -6.68 -2.36 -6.55
C GLY A 115 -7.54 -1.63 -7.57
N LYS A 116 -8.48 -0.83 -7.07
CA LYS A 116 -9.42 -0.08 -7.91
C LYS A 116 -8.71 1.07 -8.64
N GLY A 117 -9.06 1.27 -9.92
CA GLY A 117 -8.46 2.34 -10.70
C GLY A 117 -8.73 3.76 -10.17
N ILE A 118 -7.79 4.66 -10.46
CA ILE A 118 -7.89 6.10 -10.16
C ILE A 118 -8.53 6.82 -11.35
N SER A 119 -9.54 7.65 -11.09
CA SER A 119 -10.25 8.44 -12.10
C SER A 119 -10.54 9.87 -11.61
N LEU A 120 -10.98 10.74 -12.52
CA LEU A 120 -11.47 12.09 -12.17
C LEU A 120 -12.95 12.13 -11.81
N SER A 121 -13.64 10.98 -11.77
CA SER A 121 -15.09 10.98 -11.62
C SER A 121 -15.49 11.31 -10.17
N CYS A 122 -16.17 12.45 -10.00
CA CYS A 122 -16.82 12.84 -8.77
C CYS A 122 -18.31 12.52 -8.88
N SER A 123 -18.83 11.58 -8.10
CA SER A 123 -20.28 11.44 -7.98
C SER A 123 -20.82 12.73 -7.35
N ILE A 124 -21.79 13.38 -8.00
CA ILE A 124 -22.45 14.63 -7.53
C ILE A 124 -21.51 15.80 -7.19
N GLY A 125 -20.30 15.83 -7.76
CA GLY A 125 -19.32 16.89 -7.50
C GLY A 125 -18.66 16.85 -6.12
N VAL A 126 -18.88 15.77 -5.35
CA VAL A 126 -18.29 15.60 -4.02
C VAL A 126 -17.11 14.62 -4.07
N GLN A 127 -16.00 15.02 -3.45
CA GLN A 127 -14.84 14.15 -3.28
C GLN A 127 -15.16 13.02 -2.30
N ASN A 128 -14.99 11.78 -2.74
CA ASN A 128 -15.06 10.62 -1.84
C ASN A 128 -13.71 10.42 -1.15
N TRP A 129 -13.68 10.64 0.18
CA TRP A 129 -12.50 10.47 1.00
C TRP A 129 -12.31 9.04 1.54
N ASN A 130 -13.24 8.12 1.27
CA ASN A 130 -13.08 6.73 1.66
C ASN A 130 -11.92 6.09 0.90
N ALA A 131 -10.95 5.59 1.65
CA ALA A 131 -9.81 4.90 1.06
C ALA A 131 -10.25 3.58 0.39
N CYS A 132 -9.72 3.32 -0.79
CA CYS A 132 -9.58 1.96 -1.29
C CYS A 132 -8.52 1.26 -0.43
N VAL A 133 -8.83 0.08 0.09
CA VAL A 133 -7.91 -0.71 0.91
C VAL A 133 -7.86 -2.12 0.35
N GLY A 134 -6.66 -2.68 0.22
CA GLY A 134 -6.45 -4.07 -0.15
C GLY A 134 -5.36 -4.72 0.69
N ARG A 135 -5.37 -6.05 0.75
CA ARG A 135 -4.25 -6.85 1.28
C ARG A 135 -3.90 -8.02 0.36
N ASN A 136 -2.64 -8.46 0.41
CA ASN A 136 -2.20 -9.76 -0.09
C ASN A 136 -1.15 -10.34 0.86
N GLN A 137 -1.02 -11.66 0.92
CA GLN A 137 -0.09 -12.38 1.80
C GLN A 137 0.59 -13.52 1.05
N SER A 138 1.82 -13.84 1.43
CA SER A 138 2.49 -15.05 0.96
C SER A 138 1.76 -16.28 1.51
N PRO A 139 1.92 -17.46 0.87
CA PRO A 139 1.55 -18.72 1.49
C PRO A 139 2.13 -18.84 2.91
N SER A 140 1.38 -19.51 3.80
CA SER A 140 1.80 -19.89 5.16
C SER A 140 2.84 -21.00 5.12
#